data_AF-A0A6C0BC17-F1
#
_entry.id   AF-A0A6C0BC17-F1
#
_cell.length_a   1.000
_cell.length_b   1.000
_cell.length_c   1.000
_cell.angle_alpha   90.00
_cell.angle_beta   90.00
_cell.angle_gamma   90.00
#
_symmetry.space_group_name_H-M   'P 1'
#
loop_
_entity.id
_entity.type
_entity.pdbx_description
1 polymer ?
#
loop_
_entity_poly.entity_id
_entity_poly.type
_entity_poly.pdbx_seq_one_letter_code
_entity_poly.pdbx_strand_id
1 'polypeptide(L)'
;MHVFLKIFFISLIFVVIDSLYLFSSKTYFQKQILSVQKGPIQLRIVPTVLCYIALIFGLWYFILREKKSWIQAFLLGIVIYSVYETTNYATLKAWTAKTVIMDTVWGGILFALVTKIVQLLNI
;
A
#
# COMPACT_ATOMS: atom_id res chain seq x y z
N MET A 1 -25.49 4.98 3.79
CA MET A 1 -24.24 5.57 4.33
C MET A 1 -23.76 6.67 3.39
N HIS A 2 -23.52 7.88 3.89
CA HIS A 2 -22.94 8.96 3.08
C HIS A 2 -21.57 8.55 2.55
N VAL A 3 -21.23 8.94 1.32
CA VAL A 3 -19.98 8.58 0.63
C VAL A 3 -18.75 8.87 1.49
N PHE A 4 -18.74 9.99 2.20
CA PHE A 4 -17.66 10.36 3.14
C PHE A 4 -17.44 9.31 4.23
N LEU A 5 -18.52 8.79 4.82
CA LEU A 5 -18.42 7.79 5.87
C LEU A 5 -17.90 6.45 5.32
N LYS A 6 -18.26 6.09 4.08
CA LYS A 6 -17.69 4.92 3.39
C LYS A 6 -16.18 5.06 3.21
N ILE A 7 -15.73 6.20 2.67
CA ILE A 7 -14.31 6.48 2.45
C ILE A 7 -13.53 6.47 3.77
N PHE A 8 -14.11 7.00 4.84
CA PHE A 8 -13.51 6.94 6.17
C PHE A 8 -13.27 5.49 6.63
N PHE A 9 -14.27 4.62 6.54
CA PHE A 9 -14.11 3.21 6.91
C PHE A 9 -13.12 2.47 6.00
N ILE A 10 -13.15 2.72 4.69
CA ILE A 10 -12.17 2.17 3.74
C ILE A 10 -10.75 2.58 4.17
N SER A 11 -10.55 3.86 4.51
CA SER A 11 -9.26 4.39 4.95
C SER A 11 -8.77 3.70 6.22
N LEU A 12 -9.66 3.53 7.20
CA LEU A 12 -9.35 2.86 8.46
C LEU A 12 -8.95 1.39 8.23
N ILE A 13 -9.73 0.65 7.44
CA ILE A 13 -9.43 -0.76 7.12
C ILE A 13 -8.09 -0.87 6.40
N PHE A 14 -7.84 0.01 5.41
CA PHE A 14 -6.60 0.03 4.65
C PHE A 14 -5.38 0.24 5.56
N VAL A 15 -5.41 1.29 6.38
CA VAL A 15 -4.29 1.62 7.28
C VAL A 15 -4.06 0.53 8.33
N VAL A 16 -5.13 -0.07 8.88
CA VAL A 16 -5.01 -1.15 9.88
C VAL A 16 -4.33 -2.37 9.27
N ILE A 17 -4.78 -2.83 8.10
CA ILE A 17 -4.19 -4.01 7.44
C ILE A 17 -2.73 -3.75 7.08
N ASP A 18 -2.43 -2.59 6.50
CA ASP A 18 -1.07 -2.24 6.11
C ASP A 18 -0.14 -2.08 7.32
N SER A 19 -0.64 -1.52 8.42
CA SER A 19 0.14 -1.39 9.67
C SER A 19 0.58 -2.75 10.23
N LEU A 20 -0.23 -3.80 10.09
CA LEU A 20 0.14 -5.16 10.51
C LEU A 20 1.33 -5.68 9.69
N TYR A 21 1.32 -5.44 8.39
CA TYR A 21 2.45 -5.78 7.53
C TYR A 21 3.70 -4.96 7.85
N LEU A 22 3.57 -3.65 7.98
CA LEU A 22 4.70 -2.77 8.33
C LEU A 22 5.29 -3.14 9.69
N PHE A 23 4.47 -3.52 10.65
CA PHE A 23 4.93 -3.99 11.95
C PHE A 23 5.69 -5.32 11.84
N SER A 24 5.14 -6.29 11.11
CA SER A 24 5.79 -7.61 10.93
C SER A 24 7.08 -7.54 10.10
N SER A 25 7.17 -6.62 9.15
CA SER A 25 8.32 -6.42 8.25
C SER A 25 9.28 -5.32 8.73
N LYS A 26 9.00 -4.68 9.88
CA LYS A 26 9.75 -3.53 10.42
C LYS A 26 11.25 -3.74 10.42
N THR A 27 11.71 -4.87 10.97
CA THR A 27 13.15 -5.19 11.07
C THR A 27 13.81 -5.28 9.70
N TYR A 28 13.10 -5.81 8.71
CA TYR A 28 13.60 -5.93 7.34
C TYR A 28 13.73 -4.54 6.71
N PHE A 29 12.66 -3.75 6.71
CA PHE A 29 12.67 -2.41 6.10
C PHE A 29 13.63 -1.46 6.81
N GLN A 30 13.80 -1.55 8.14
CA GLN A 30 14.82 -0.80 8.86
C GLN A 30 16.23 -1.06 8.32
N LYS A 31 16.60 -2.33 8.12
CA LYS A 31 17.90 -2.68 7.53
C LYS A 31 18.02 -2.23 6.07
N GLN A 32 16.95 -2.40 5.30
CA GLN A 32 16.89 -2.00 3.90
C GLN A 32 17.10 -0.48 3.74
N ILE A 33 16.37 0.34 4.50
CA ILE A 33 16.50 1.80 4.47
C ILE A 33 17.86 2.24 5.02
N LEU A 34 18.34 1.65 6.12
CA LEU A 34 19.67 1.94 6.66
C LEU A 34 20.77 1.69 5.60
N SER A 35 20.63 0.64 4.80
CA SER A 35 21.59 0.31 3.73
C SER A 35 21.64 1.37 2.64
N VAL A 36 20.51 2.00 2.34
CA VAL A 36 20.36 3.06 1.33
C VAL A 36 20.78 4.42 1.90
N GLN A 37 20.22 4.83 3.03
CA GLN A 37 20.38 6.18 3.59
C GLN A 37 21.63 6.34 4.46
N LYS A 38 22.25 5.23 4.89
CA LYS A 38 23.33 5.22 5.90
C LYS A 38 22.94 5.91 7.21
N GLY A 39 21.64 5.93 7.51
CA GLY A 39 21.06 6.52 8.70
C GLY A 39 19.71 5.89 9.06
N PRO A 40 19.14 6.24 10.23
CA PRO A 40 17.84 5.74 10.64
C PRO A 40 16.72 6.27 9.75
N ILE A 41 15.59 5.57 9.71
CA ILE A 41 14.39 6.02 9.01
C ILE A 41 13.94 7.37 9.59
N GLN A 42 13.85 8.39 8.73
CA GLN A 42 13.24 9.67 9.05
C GLN A 42 11.90 9.81 8.30
N LEU A 43 10.80 9.55 9.01
CA LEU A 43 9.46 9.67 8.44
C LEU A 43 9.04 11.14 8.36
N ARG A 44 8.73 11.58 7.14
CA ARG A 44 8.08 12.86 6.90
C ARG A 44 6.57 12.64 6.85
N ILE A 45 5.84 13.16 7.83
CA ILE A 45 4.42 12.86 8.02
C ILE A 45 3.56 13.31 6.83
N VAL A 46 3.79 14.51 6.31
CA VAL A 46 3.00 15.06 5.19
C VAL A 46 3.03 14.17 3.93
N PRO A 47 4.21 13.81 3.37
CA PRO A 47 4.23 12.92 2.20
C PRO A 47 3.72 11.52 2.50
N THR A 48 3.89 11.00 3.73
CA THR A 48 3.29 9.73 4.15
C THR A 48 1.75 9.78 4.08
N VAL A 49 1.13 10.84 4.61
CA VAL A 49 -0.32 11.02 4.54
C VAL A 49 -0.80 11.18 3.09
N LEU A 50 -0.08 11.95 2.27
CA LEU A 50 -0.41 12.11 0.86
C LEU A 50 -0.33 10.77 0.08
N CYS A 51 0.63 9.92 0.42
CA CYS A 51 0.73 8.57 -0.14
C CYS A 51 -0.54 7.75 0.16
N TYR A 52 -0.96 7.68 1.42
CA TYR A 52 -2.19 6.95 1.78
C TYR A 52 -3.43 7.56 1.12
N ILE A 53 -3.55 8.88 1.04
CA ILE A 53 -4.66 9.53 0.32
C ILE A 53 -4.69 9.07 -1.14
N ALA A 54 -3.54 9.05 -1.82
CA ALA A 54 -3.46 8.61 -3.21
C ALA A 54 -3.83 7.14 -3.39
N LEU A 55 -3.33 6.25 -2.51
CA LEU A 55 -3.65 4.82 -2.53
C LEU A 55 -5.14 4.56 -2.30
N ILE A 56 -5.72 5.20 -1.29
CA ILE A 56 -7.15 5.06 -0.95
C ILE A 56 -8.02 5.64 -2.07
N PHE A 57 -7.64 6.79 -2.64
CA PHE A 57 -8.32 7.35 -3.79
C PHE A 57 -8.30 6.40 -4.99
N GLY A 58 -7.13 5.84 -5.33
CA GLY A 58 -6.99 4.89 -6.43
C GLY A 58 -7.86 3.65 -6.22
N LEU A 59 -7.82 3.06 -5.02
CA LEU A 59 -8.67 1.91 -4.67
C LEU A 59 -10.16 2.27 -4.76
N TRP A 60 -10.57 3.40 -4.19
CA TRP A 60 -11.97 3.82 -4.20
C TRP A 60 -12.48 4.10 -5.62
N TYR A 61 -11.74 4.90 -6.39
CA TYR A 61 -12.17 5.40 -7.69
C TYR A 61 -12.21 4.28 -8.74
N PHE A 62 -11.14 3.47 -8.83
CA PHE A 62 -11.01 2.46 -9.89
C PHE A 62 -11.67 1.12 -9.55
N ILE A 63 -11.78 0.77 -8.26
CA ILE A 63 -12.27 -0.55 -7.83
C ILE A 63 -13.63 -0.46 -7.14
N LEU A 64 -13.70 0.20 -5.99
CA LEU A 64 -14.85 0.08 -5.09
C LEU A 64 -16.09 0.79 -5.64
N ARG A 65 -15.93 2.00 -6.18
CA ARG A 65 -17.01 2.76 -6.83
C ARG A 65 -17.62 1.99 -7.99
N GLU A 66 -16.77 1.37 -8.81
CA GLU A 66 -17.15 0.63 -10.01
C GLU A 66 -17.50 -0.85 -9.71
N LYS A 67 -17.54 -1.24 -8.43
CA LYS A 67 -17.84 -2.59 -7.94
C LYS A 67 -17.01 -3.68 -8.64
N LYS A 68 -15.73 -3.40 -8.90
CA LYS A 68 -14.79 -4.34 -9.53
C LYS A 68 -14.44 -5.51 -8.60
N SER A 69 -13.90 -6.58 -9.18
CA SER A 69 -13.51 -7.75 -8.41
C SER A 69 -12.24 -7.49 -7.59
N TRP A 70 -12.05 -8.26 -6.51
CA TRP A 70 -10.82 -8.21 -5.72
C TRP A 70 -9.57 -8.61 -6.52
N ILE A 71 -9.72 -9.36 -7.63
CA ILE A 71 -8.62 -9.69 -8.55
C ILE A 71 -8.18 -8.43 -9.31
N GLN A 72 -9.12 -7.59 -9.75
CA GLN A 72 -8.79 -6.31 -10.39
C GLN A 72 -8.12 -5.36 -9.38
N ALA A 73 -8.55 -5.40 -8.11
CA ALA A 73 -7.88 -4.67 -7.04
C ALA A 73 -6.45 -5.16 -6.81
N PHE A 74 -6.23 -6.48 -6.80
CA PHE A 74 -4.91 -7.09 -6.71
C PHE A 74 -4.00 -6.57 -7.82
N LEU A 75 -4.46 -6.59 -9.06
CA LEU A 75 -3.69 -6.09 -10.21
C LEU A 75 -3.37 -4.60 -10.09
N LEU A 76 -4.33 -3.77 -9.65
CA LEU A 76 -4.08 -2.35 -9.40
C LEU A 76 -3.00 -2.14 -8.33
N GLY A 77 -3.07 -2.88 -7.22
CA GLY A 77 -2.06 -2.84 -6.16
C GLY A 77 -0.68 -3.26 -6.65
N ILE A 78 -0.60 -4.36 -7.41
CA ILE A 78 0.64 -4.81 -8.05
C ILE A 78 1.23 -3.71 -8.93
N VAL A 79 0.42 -3.07 -9.78
CA VAL A 79 0.91 -2.01 -10.68
C VAL A 79 1.47 -0.83 -9.89
N ILE A 80 0.72 -0.31 -8.92
CA ILE A 80 1.14 0.88 -8.15
C ILE A 80 2.44 0.58 -7.39
N TYR A 81 2.50 -0.53 -6.66
CA TYR A 81 3.69 -0.87 -5.89
C TYR A 81 4.86 -1.26 -6.78
N SER A 82 4.63 -1.94 -7.92
CA SER A 82 5.68 -2.21 -8.90
C SER A 82 6.32 -0.92 -9.39
N VAL A 83 5.54 0.12 -9.72
CA VAL A 83 6.08 1.40 -10.17
C VAL A 83 6.99 2.01 -9.11
N TYR A 84 6.56 2.05 -7.84
CA TYR A 84 7.38 2.58 -6.75
C TYR A 84 8.65 1.74 -6.52
N GLU A 85 8.50 0.43 -6.40
CA GLU A 85 9.60 -0.48 -6.08
C GLU A 85 10.63 -0.58 -7.21
N THR A 86 10.19 -0.65 -8.47
CA THR A 86 11.11 -0.70 -9.61
C THR A 86 11.79 0.65 -9.85
N THR A 87 11.12 1.78 -9.58
CA THR A 87 11.75 3.11 -9.62
C THR A 87 12.85 3.21 -8.56
N ASN A 88 12.59 2.74 -7.34
CA ASN A 88 13.60 2.67 -6.28
C ASN A 88 14.73 1.72 -6.64
N TYR A 89 14.43 0.57 -7.24
CA TYR A 89 15.45 -0.38 -7.69
C TYR A 89 16.36 0.20 -8.78
N ALA A 90 15.80 1.00 -9.68
CA ALA A 90 16.56 1.67 -10.74
C ALA A 90 17.43 2.82 -10.21
N THR A 91 17.01 3.51 -9.14
CA THR A 91 17.66 4.76 -8.67
C THR A 91 18.49 4.60 -7.41
N LEU A 92 18.21 3.60 -6.56
CA LEU A 92 18.86 3.40 -5.27
C LEU A 92 19.74 2.15 -5.30
N LYS A 93 21.06 2.34 -5.27
CA LYS A 93 22.06 1.27 -5.40
C LYS A 93 21.91 0.11 -4.42
N ALA A 94 21.44 0.38 -3.20
CA ALA A 94 21.27 -0.63 -2.16
C ALA A 94 19.83 -1.18 -2.08
N TRP A 95 18.94 -0.82 -3.00
CA TRP A 95 17.60 -1.41 -3.08
C TRP A 95 17.70 -2.85 -3.57
N THR A 96 17.08 -3.80 -2.88
CA THR A 96 17.24 -5.23 -3.22
C THR A 96 16.03 -5.74 -4.01
N ALA A 97 16.28 -6.69 -4.93
CA ALA A 97 15.21 -7.37 -5.66
C ALA A 97 14.22 -8.09 -4.73
N LYS A 98 14.68 -8.53 -3.55
CA LYS A 98 13.81 -9.10 -2.51
C LYS A 98 12.78 -8.07 -2.02
N THR A 99 13.20 -6.83 -1.76
CA THR A 99 12.27 -5.76 -1.36
C THR A 99 11.24 -5.50 -2.46
N VAL A 100 11.70 -5.41 -3.72
CA VAL A 100 10.83 -5.19 -4.88
C VAL A 100 9.72 -6.23 -4.95
N ILE A 101 10.08 -7.52 -4.94
CA ILE A 101 9.11 -8.61 -5.06
C ILE A 101 8.19 -8.63 -3.85
N MET A 102 8.74 -8.51 -2.64
CA MET A 102 7.99 -8.61 -1.40
C MET A 102 6.93 -7.50 -1.29
N ASP A 103 7.32 -6.24 -1.51
CA ASP A 103 6.42 -5.11 -1.32
C ASP A 103 5.45 -4.95 -2.50
N THR A 104 5.86 -5.30 -3.71
CA THR A 104 4.95 -5.39 -4.87
C THR A 104 3.82 -6.39 -4.61
N VAL A 105 4.16 -7.62 -4.22
CA VAL A 105 3.16 -8.66 -3.94
C VAL A 105 2.27 -8.25 -2.76
N TRP A 106 2.84 -7.62 -1.74
CA TRP A 106 2.07 -7.08 -0.62
C TRP A 106 1.06 -6.02 -1.08
N GLY A 107 1.45 -5.07 -1.94
CA GLY A 107 0.55 -4.06 -2.49
C GLY A 107 -0.68 -4.66 -3.16
N GLY A 108 -0.48 -5.72 -3.94
CA GLY A 108 -1.58 -6.50 -4.52
C GLY A 108 -2.48 -7.14 -3.46
N ILE A 109 -1.88 -7.85 -2.49
CA ILE A 109 -2.61 -8.51 -1.39
C ILE A 109 -3.42 -7.49 -0.58
N LEU A 110 -2.83 -6.35 -0.24
CA LEU A 110 -3.46 -5.27 0.51
C LEU A 110 -4.72 -4.77 -0.20
N PHE A 111 -4.61 -4.40 -1.48
CA PHE A 111 -5.75 -3.93 -2.26
C PHE A 111 -6.85 -4.99 -2.37
N ALA A 112 -6.49 -6.26 -2.58
CA ALA A 112 -7.42 -7.37 -2.64
C ALA A 112 -8.16 -7.61 -1.33
N LEU A 113 -7.44 -7.62 -0.20
CA LEU A 113 -7.99 -7.86 1.13
C LEU A 113 -8.93 -6.73 1.55
N VAL A 114 -8.51 -5.48 1.39
CA VAL A 114 -9.36 -4.32 1.68
C VAL A 114 -10.64 -4.37 0.85
N THR A 115 -10.53 -4.68 -0.44
CA THR A 115 -11.70 -4.84 -1.33
C THR A 115 -12.65 -5.91 -0.84
N LYS A 116 -12.13 -7.11 -0.50
CA LYS A 116 -12.96 -8.22 0.01
C LYS A 116 -13.68 -7.84 1.31
N ILE A 117 -12.97 -7.21 2.24
CA ILE A 117 -13.55 -6.82 3.53
C ILE A 117 -14.64 -5.76 3.34
N VAL A 118 -14.37 -4.72 2.54
CA VAL A 118 -15.36 -3.66 2.26
C VAL A 118 -16.60 -4.23 1.59
N GLN A 119 -16.44 -5.15 0.62
CA GLN A 119 -17.54 -5.84 -0.04
C GLN A 119 -18.35 -6.71 0.94
N LEU A 120 -17.67 -7.45 1.82
CA LEU A 120 -18.32 -8.30 2.83
C LEU A 120 -19.14 -7.48 3.84
N LEU A 121 -18.63 -6.31 4.23
CA LEU A 121 -19.29 -5.40 5.17
C LEU A 121 -20.38 -4.53 4.51
N ASN A 122 -20.58 -4.65 3.18
CA ASN A 122 -21.50 -3.81 2.39
C ASN A 122 -21.28 -2.31 2.60
N ILE A 123 -20.02 -1.92 2.81
CA ILE A 123 -19.58 -0.53 3.03
C ILE A 123 -19.46 0.21 1.72
#